data_AF-A0A0M0K145-F1
#
_entry.id   AF-A0A0M0K145-F1
#
_cell.length_a   1.000
_cell.length_b   1.000
_cell.length_c   1.000
_cell.angle_alpha   90.00
_cell.angle_beta   90.00
_cell.angle_gamma   90.00
#
_symmetry.space_group_name_H-M   'P 1'
#
loop_
_entity.id
_entity.type
_entity.pdbx_description
1 polymer ?
#
loop_
_entity_poly.entity_id
_entity_poly.type
_entity_poly.pdbx_seq_one_letter_code
_entity_poly.pdbx_strand_id
1 'polypeptide(L)'
;MAPTSFEAFREYTGWKRPGHDHGCPPVEVVPGVWTAHYHDIDTHEKLVAATKGAPIKLVVNSALSQCACRTGFYGPDVIVMEIDLEDDPNERKYFDQGKPSTSTVADKSVPLKLRCAGDAKKDFTAVSMAIEAVLASGGHVLIHCMASLSRSAAFVLSHVMRTRNLTLLEAAQVVKPKWDALWPCDRFAFQLIEYESELAKPYRFSRAELTTLLVQAAASDGAPDPSKWIFENTHEIGNGSFGVVYRASIKDSHPVKEVAIKKVLQDKRFKNRELQIMKMLDQSNVTTLLHYFYTEGDKPDETYLNLVMDFIPKTVYQMSREYAKAKKAFPTLFMKLYTYQLCRSLAYIHSLGICHRDIKPQNLLVHPDTHMLKLCDFGSAKILVKAEPNVSYICSRYYRAPELIFGATDYTCCIDVWSAGCVLAELLLGVPLFPGESGVDQLVEIIKVLGTPTLDEIQSMNQNYSEYKFPQVKPHPWSKVFRPRTPENAIDLVSKFLKYAPDTRIKPLEACAMPIFDELRDPSLRLPANQPPPPLFDFKPQELFEHPQSLKAKLIPDWYKAGQQ
;
A
#
# COMPACT_ATOMS: atom_id res chain seq x y z
N MET A 1 -14.23 2.26 0.64
CA MET A 1 -14.81 3.18 1.61
C MET A 1 -14.38 2.63 2.94
N ALA A 2 -13.31 3.21 3.48
CA ALA A 2 -13.26 3.33 4.93
C ALA A 2 -14.64 3.84 5.37
N PRO A 3 -15.26 3.22 6.37
CA PRO A 3 -16.56 3.67 6.84
C PRO A 3 -16.51 5.17 7.06
N THR A 4 -17.31 5.91 6.30
CA THR A 4 -17.28 7.39 6.25
C THR A 4 -17.82 8.00 7.54
N SER A 5 -18.28 7.16 8.46
CA SER A 5 -18.70 7.46 9.83
C SER A 5 -18.30 6.30 10.75
N PHE A 6 -18.12 6.57 12.05
CA PHE A 6 -17.92 5.52 13.06
C PHE A 6 -19.09 4.51 13.10
N GLU A 7 -20.29 4.93 12.70
CA GLU A 7 -21.47 4.06 12.57
C GLU A 7 -21.27 2.97 11.52
N ALA A 8 -20.75 3.31 10.34
CA ALA A 8 -20.42 2.33 9.31
C ALA A 8 -19.27 1.38 9.74
N PHE A 9 -18.35 1.84 10.60
CA PHE A 9 -17.26 0.99 11.12
C PHE A 9 -17.83 -0.05 12.11
N ARG A 10 -18.75 0.38 12.96
CA ARG A 10 -19.46 -0.50 13.92
C ARG A 10 -20.31 -1.54 13.21
N GLU A 11 -21.04 -1.15 12.17
CA GLU A 11 -21.80 -2.09 11.33
C GLU A 11 -20.88 -3.14 10.70
N TYR A 12 -19.73 -2.72 10.16
CA TYR A 12 -18.81 -3.62 9.48
C TYR A 12 -18.06 -4.56 10.43
N THR A 13 -17.61 -4.07 11.58
CA THR A 13 -16.96 -4.92 12.59
C THR A 13 -17.95 -5.76 13.40
N GLY A 14 -19.24 -5.42 13.38
CA GLY A 14 -20.26 -5.99 14.26
C GLY A 14 -20.03 -5.68 15.74
N TRP A 15 -19.18 -4.70 16.06
CA TRP A 15 -18.93 -4.25 17.43
C TRP A 15 -20.02 -3.24 17.81
N LYS A 16 -20.74 -3.54 18.89
CA LYS A 16 -21.78 -2.64 19.39
C LYS A 16 -21.15 -1.60 20.32
N ARG A 17 -21.55 -0.34 20.18
CA ARG A 17 -21.35 0.64 21.25
C ARG A 17 -22.41 0.36 22.30
N PRO A 18 -22.02 0.12 23.55
CA PRO A 18 -22.97 -0.18 24.61
C PRO A 18 -23.78 1.04 25.07
N GLY A 19 -24.92 0.80 25.70
CA GLY A 19 -25.79 1.82 26.29
C GLY A 19 -25.42 2.27 27.72
N HIS A 20 -24.84 1.40 28.57
CA HIS A 20 -24.47 1.68 29.99
C HIS A 20 -23.41 0.70 30.50
N ASP A 21 -22.62 1.04 31.53
CA ASP A 21 -21.59 0.22 32.24
C ASP A 21 -21.69 -1.30 32.04
N HIS A 22 -20.76 -1.89 31.27
CA HIS A 22 -20.62 -3.33 31.09
C HIS A 22 -19.13 -3.65 31.27
N GLY A 23 -18.83 -4.59 32.17
CA GLY A 23 -17.46 -4.93 32.52
C GLY A 23 -16.76 -5.66 31.38
N CYS A 24 -15.49 -5.34 31.13
CA CYS A 24 -14.63 -6.22 30.34
C CYS A 24 -14.54 -7.57 31.06
N PRO A 25 -15.09 -8.68 30.52
CA PRO A 25 -15.05 -9.96 31.22
C PRO A 25 -13.60 -10.44 31.37
N PRO A 26 -13.26 -11.12 32.47
CA PRO A 26 -11.97 -11.80 32.61
C PRO A 26 -11.70 -12.77 31.47
N VAL A 27 -10.88 -12.37 30.50
CA VAL A 27 -10.57 -13.19 29.32
C VAL A 27 -9.19 -12.92 28.76
N GLU A 28 -8.55 -13.98 28.29
CA GLU A 28 -7.34 -13.92 27.47
C GLU A 28 -7.72 -13.57 26.03
N VAL A 29 -7.46 -12.32 25.65
CA VAL A 29 -7.87 -11.77 24.35
C VAL A 29 -6.93 -12.24 23.25
N VAL A 30 -5.63 -12.21 23.52
CA VAL A 30 -4.56 -12.80 22.70
C VAL A 30 -3.59 -13.52 23.63
N PRO A 31 -2.80 -14.50 23.14
CA PRO A 31 -1.93 -15.31 24.01
C PRO A 31 -1.09 -14.45 24.96
N GLY A 32 -1.24 -14.70 26.26
CA GLY A 32 -0.53 -14.00 27.32
C GLY A 32 -1.10 -12.63 27.72
N VAL A 33 -2.10 -12.10 27.02
CA VAL A 33 -2.71 -10.78 27.28
C VAL A 33 -4.17 -10.94 27.72
N TRP A 34 -4.40 -10.59 28.98
CA TRP A 34 -5.68 -10.70 29.66
C TRP A 34 -6.35 -9.33 29.81
N THR A 35 -7.67 -9.35 29.90
CA THR A 35 -8.47 -8.18 30.29
C THR A 35 -9.41 -8.57 31.41
N ALA A 36 -9.76 -7.61 32.27
CA ALA A 36 -10.73 -7.78 33.34
C ALA A 36 -11.29 -6.42 33.78
N HIS A 37 -12.45 -6.41 34.44
CA HIS A 37 -12.90 -5.23 35.17
C HIS A 37 -12.16 -5.14 36.51
N TYR A 38 -11.89 -3.93 37.01
CA TYR A 38 -11.13 -3.76 38.27
C TYR A 38 -11.75 -4.51 39.45
N HIS A 39 -13.08 -4.48 39.60
CA HIS A 39 -13.77 -5.21 40.67
C HIS A 39 -13.57 -6.73 40.64
N ASP A 40 -13.22 -7.29 39.47
CA ASP A 40 -12.90 -8.71 39.32
C ASP A 40 -11.45 -9.03 39.72
N ILE A 41 -10.63 -8.00 39.98
CA ILE A 41 -9.20 -8.11 40.27
C ILE A 41 -8.77 -7.18 41.43
N ASP A 42 -9.68 -6.72 42.29
CA ASP A 42 -9.36 -5.73 43.34
C ASP A 42 -8.46 -6.26 44.48
N THR A 43 -7.99 -7.51 44.39
CA THR A 43 -7.05 -8.19 45.29
C THR A 43 -6.16 -9.14 44.49
N HIS A 44 -5.01 -9.56 45.05
CA HIS A 44 -4.12 -10.53 44.40
C HIS A 44 -4.81 -11.87 44.14
N GLU A 45 -5.58 -12.37 45.10
CA GLU A 45 -6.31 -13.63 44.99
C GLU A 45 -7.34 -13.58 43.84
N LYS A 46 -8.05 -12.46 43.72
CA LYS A 46 -8.99 -12.24 42.62
C LYS A 46 -8.28 -12.09 41.28
N LEU A 47 -7.13 -11.41 41.22
CA LEU A 47 -6.31 -11.35 40.01
C LEU A 47 -5.95 -12.76 39.52
N VAL A 48 -5.45 -13.61 40.41
CA VAL A 48 -5.08 -15.01 40.11
C VAL A 48 -6.31 -15.81 39.67
N ALA A 49 -7.46 -15.63 40.34
CA ALA A 49 -8.70 -16.32 39.98
C ALA A 49 -9.22 -15.89 38.60
N ALA A 50 -9.25 -14.59 38.32
CA ALA A 50 -9.72 -14.00 37.06
C ALA A 50 -8.89 -14.47 35.86
N THR A 51 -7.59 -14.70 36.06
CA THR A 51 -6.66 -15.13 35.01
C THR A 51 -6.40 -16.64 35.01
N LYS A 52 -7.21 -17.41 35.75
CA LYS A 52 -7.11 -18.88 35.84
C LYS A 52 -5.70 -19.37 36.22
N GLY A 53 -5.03 -18.62 37.10
CA GLY A 53 -3.67 -18.94 37.55
C GLY A 53 -2.56 -18.53 36.59
N ALA A 54 -2.84 -17.75 35.53
CA ALA A 54 -1.80 -17.26 34.64
C ALA A 54 -0.78 -16.39 35.41
N PRO A 55 0.53 -16.52 35.13
CA PRO A 55 1.57 -15.80 35.85
C PRO A 55 1.63 -14.32 35.42
N ILE A 56 0.67 -13.52 35.86
CA ILE A 56 0.64 -12.08 35.58
C ILE A 56 1.88 -11.43 36.20
N LYS A 57 2.69 -10.77 35.37
CA LYS A 57 3.87 -9.99 35.79
C LYS A 57 3.71 -8.50 35.58
N LEU A 58 2.73 -8.10 34.77
CA LEU A 58 2.41 -6.71 34.48
C LEU A 58 0.90 -6.48 34.50
N VAL A 59 0.47 -5.44 35.21
CA VAL A 59 -0.90 -4.92 35.16
C VAL A 59 -0.86 -3.50 34.62
N VAL A 60 -1.64 -3.21 33.58
CA VAL A 60 -1.76 -1.85 33.03
C VAL A 60 -2.96 -1.16 33.66
N ASN A 61 -2.70 -0.11 34.44
CA ASN A 61 -3.73 0.75 35.05
C ASN A 61 -3.80 2.08 34.31
N SER A 62 -4.91 2.30 33.59
CA SER A 62 -5.17 3.51 32.79
C SER A 62 -6.27 4.41 33.37
N ALA A 63 -6.60 4.22 34.65
CA ALA A 63 -7.63 4.95 35.37
C ALA A 63 -7.12 5.38 36.75
N LEU A 64 -5.95 6.02 36.82
CA LEU A 64 -5.25 6.34 38.07
C LEU A 64 -6.07 7.18 39.05
N SER A 65 -6.95 8.04 38.54
CA SER A 65 -7.92 8.86 39.29
C SER A 65 -9.03 8.03 39.95
N GLN A 66 -9.35 6.86 39.42
CA GLN A 66 -10.51 6.03 39.82
C GLN A 66 -10.11 4.67 40.40
N CYS A 67 -8.87 4.23 40.17
CA CYS A 67 -8.36 2.93 40.57
C CYS A 67 -7.08 3.07 41.40
N ALA A 68 -7.07 2.40 42.56
CA ALA A 68 -5.95 2.41 43.51
C ALA A 68 -4.80 1.44 43.15
N CYS A 69 -4.90 0.66 42.06
CA CYS A 69 -3.81 -0.24 41.66
C CYS A 69 -2.53 0.54 41.37
N ARG A 70 -1.47 0.25 42.13
CA ARG A 70 -0.13 0.80 42.00
C ARG A 70 0.88 -0.33 42.19
N THR A 71 2.14 -0.13 41.82
CA THR A 71 3.16 -1.16 42.01
C THR A 71 3.22 -1.58 43.49
N GLY A 72 3.19 -2.89 43.75
CA GLY A 72 3.06 -3.46 45.10
C GLY A 72 1.64 -3.85 45.52
N PHE A 73 0.59 -3.39 44.82
CA PHE A 73 -0.81 -3.73 45.13
C PHE A 73 -1.10 -5.24 45.01
N TYR A 74 -0.48 -5.89 44.03
CA TYR A 74 -0.63 -7.33 43.76
C TYR A 74 0.54 -8.16 44.30
N GLY A 75 1.31 -7.63 45.26
CA GLY A 75 2.53 -8.25 45.76
C GLY A 75 3.79 -7.87 44.95
N PRO A 76 4.96 -8.40 45.36
CA PRO A 76 6.27 -7.96 44.86
C PRO A 76 6.57 -8.42 43.42
N ASP A 77 5.89 -9.46 42.94
CA ASP A 77 6.15 -10.11 41.66
C ASP A 77 5.35 -9.53 40.48
N VAL A 78 4.50 -8.52 40.75
CA VAL A 78 3.60 -7.93 39.76
C VAL A 78 3.84 -6.43 39.70
N ILE A 79 4.32 -5.97 38.54
CA ILE A 79 4.53 -4.55 38.27
C ILE A 79 3.22 -3.95 37.79
N VAL A 80 2.88 -2.74 38.26
CA VAL A 80 1.75 -1.98 37.73
C VAL A 80 2.29 -0.83 36.87
N MET A 81 1.98 -0.85 35.58
CA MET A 81 2.25 0.27 34.68
C MET A 81 1.13 1.28 34.81
N GLU A 82 1.47 2.45 35.35
CA GLU A 82 0.56 3.52 35.67
C GLU A 82 0.48 4.50 34.49
N ILE A 83 -0.69 4.60 33.86
CA ILE A 83 -0.92 5.48 32.72
C ILE A 83 -1.90 6.57 33.13
N ASP A 84 -1.40 7.80 33.15
CA ASP A 84 -2.23 8.98 33.40
C ASP A 84 -2.98 9.37 32.11
N LEU A 85 -4.20 8.85 32.00
CA LEU A 85 -5.21 9.29 31.06
C LEU A 85 -6.21 10.16 31.80
N GLU A 86 -6.16 11.47 31.55
CA GLU A 86 -7.11 12.45 32.10
C GLU A 86 -8.55 12.00 31.84
N ASP A 87 -9.39 12.11 32.86
CA ASP A 87 -10.84 11.88 32.74
C ASP A 87 -11.51 13.19 32.29
N ASP A 88 -12.46 13.13 31.34
CA ASP A 88 -13.41 14.22 31.16
C ASP A 88 -14.60 14.04 32.12
N PRO A 89 -14.79 14.91 33.12
CA PRO A 89 -15.90 14.79 34.08
C PRO A 89 -17.28 14.98 33.45
N ASN A 90 -17.37 15.53 32.24
CA ASN A 90 -18.61 15.63 31.46
C ASN A 90 -18.74 14.54 30.40
N GLU A 91 -17.79 13.60 30.32
CA GLU A 91 -17.79 12.56 29.29
C GLU A 91 -19.14 11.85 29.29
N ARG A 92 -19.62 11.34 30.44
CA ARG A 92 -20.96 10.72 30.60
C ARG A 92 -22.17 11.56 30.12
N LYS A 93 -22.14 12.89 30.22
CA LYS A 93 -23.29 13.74 29.81
C LYS A 93 -23.56 13.71 28.31
N TYR A 94 -22.54 13.44 27.49
CA TYR A 94 -22.71 13.24 26.07
C TYR A 94 -23.26 11.84 25.72
N PHE A 95 -23.33 10.92 26.70
CA PHE A 95 -23.71 9.50 26.53
C PHE A 95 -25.11 9.23 27.07
N ASP A 96 -25.49 9.80 28.22
CA ASP A 96 -26.77 9.51 28.90
C ASP A 96 -28.00 10.22 28.29
N GLN A 97 -27.84 11.11 27.30
CA GLN A 97 -28.96 11.87 26.75
C GLN A 97 -29.87 11.13 25.76
N GLY A 98 -29.74 9.81 25.57
CA GLY A 98 -30.80 8.92 25.03
C GLY A 98 -31.51 9.33 23.73
N LYS A 99 -31.01 10.34 23.02
CA LYS A 99 -31.55 10.80 21.74
C LYS A 99 -30.81 10.05 20.64
N PRO A 100 -31.51 9.60 19.58
CA PRO A 100 -30.83 9.07 18.41
C PRO A 100 -29.79 10.09 18.01
N SER A 101 -28.56 9.62 17.83
CA SER A 101 -27.48 10.37 17.22
C SER A 101 -28.00 11.00 15.92
N THR A 102 -28.48 12.23 16.00
CA THR A 102 -28.36 13.20 14.92
C THR A 102 -26.99 13.85 15.02
N SER A 103 -25.95 13.13 15.48
CA SER A 103 -24.57 13.60 15.40
C SER A 103 -24.03 13.50 13.97
N THR A 104 -24.89 13.72 12.98
CA THR A 104 -24.50 14.52 11.83
C THR A 104 -24.23 15.94 12.31
N VAL A 105 -22.95 16.31 12.45
CA VAL A 105 -22.44 17.63 12.00
C VAL A 105 -23.16 18.90 12.55
N ALA A 106 -23.85 18.86 13.69
CA ALA A 106 -24.70 20.01 14.08
C ALA A 106 -23.98 21.12 14.86
N ASP A 107 -22.88 20.82 15.56
CA ASP A 107 -22.06 21.88 16.16
C ASP A 107 -20.67 21.88 15.52
N LYS A 108 -20.50 22.72 14.50
CA LYS A 108 -19.23 22.93 13.78
C LYS A 108 -18.23 23.79 14.57
N SER A 109 -18.56 24.26 15.77
CA SER A 109 -17.71 25.20 16.52
C SER A 109 -16.56 24.53 17.27
N VAL A 110 -16.67 23.26 17.64
CA VAL A 110 -15.61 22.53 18.37
C VAL A 110 -15.16 21.30 17.57
N PRO A 111 -13.91 21.28 17.06
CA PRO A 111 -13.35 20.12 16.36
C PRO A 111 -13.45 18.84 17.19
N LEU A 112 -13.66 17.68 16.55
CA LEU A 112 -13.67 16.36 17.21
C LEU A 112 -12.42 16.11 18.08
N LYS A 113 -11.31 16.77 17.72
CA LYS A 113 -10.03 16.74 18.45
C LYS A 113 -10.06 17.41 19.83
N LEU A 114 -11.09 18.19 20.14
CA LEU A 114 -11.19 19.06 21.32
C LEU A 114 -12.32 18.65 22.29
N ARG A 115 -12.96 17.48 22.10
CA ARG A 115 -14.19 17.10 22.84
C ARG A 115 -14.03 16.12 24.01
N CYS A 116 -12.82 15.65 24.32
CA CYS A 116 -12.50 14.88 25.53
C CYS A 116 -11.03 15.15 25.93
N ALA A 117 -10.76 15.25 27.24
CA ALA A 117 -9.41 15.23 27.79
C ALA A 117 -8.89 13.78 27.80
N GLY A 118 -7.62 13.54 27.43
CA GLY A 118 -7.02 12.20 27.36
C GLY A 118 -6.45 11.83 25.97
N ASP A 119 -5.13 11.68 25.89
CA ASP A 119 -4.40 11.20 24.70
C ASP A 119 -3.75 9.85 24.97
N ALA A 120 -4.43 8.75 24.66
CA ALA A 120 -3.89 7.40 24.84
C ALA A 120 -2.85 7.04 23.76
N LYS A 121 -2.85 7.77 22.63
CA LYS A 121 -1.94 7.54 21.52
C LYS A 121 -0.47 7.67 21.95
N LYS A 122 -0.18 8.63 22.83
CA LYS A 122 1.17 8.88 23.36
C LYS A 122 1.77 7.63 24.03
N ASP A 123 0.91 6.75 24.56
CA ASP A 123 1.32 5.58 25.35
C ASP A 123 1.24 4.25 24.58
N PHE A 124 0.54 4.19 23.43
CA PHE A 124 0.32 2.95 22.66
C PHE A 124 1.61 2.16 22.40
N THR A 125 2.67 2.84 21.98
CA THR A 125 3.97 2.20 21.69
C THR A 125 4.65 1.70 22.96
N ALA A 126 4.67 2.52 24.02
CA ALA A 126 5.33 2.17 25.28
C ALA A 126 4.63 0.97 25.95
N VAL A 127 3.30 0.98 25.98
CA VAL A 127 2.49 -0.11 26.51
C VAL A 127 2.70 -1.39 25.71
N SER A 128 2.70 -1.31 24.38
CA SER A 128 2.97 -2.49 23.56
C SER A 128 4.36 -3.08 23.81
N MET A 129 5.40 -2.24 23.93
CA MET A 129 6.75 -2.70 24.22
C MET A 129 6.86 -3.36 25.60
N ALA A 130 6.17 -2.82 26.60
CA ALA A 130 6.10 -3.43 27.93
C ALA A 130 5.41 -4.79 27.89
N ILE A 131 4.34 -4.92 27.10
CA ILE A 131 3.67 -6.21 26.88
C ILE A 131 4.64 -7.22 26.26
N GLU A 132 5.28 -6.87 25.15
CA GLU A 132 6.23 -7.75 24.44
C GLU A 132 7.38 -8.22 25.36
N ALA A 133 7.94 -7.33 26.18
CA ALA A 133 9.01 -7.65 27.10
C ALA A 133 8.58 -8.69 28.16
N VAL A 134 7.38 -8.54 28.71
CA VAL A 134 6.83 -9.47 29.71
C VAL A 134 6.52 -10.82 29.07
N LEU A 135 5.88 -10.84 27.92
CA LEU A 135 5.59 -12.07 27.17
C LEU A 135 6.88 -12.82 26.80
N ALA A 136 7.93 -12.10 26.39
CA ALA A 136 9.23 -12.69 26.06
C ALA A 136 9.92 -13.36 27.26
N SER A 137 9.65 -12.88 28.49
CA SER A 137 10.13 -13.51 29.73
C SER A 137 9.26 -14.68 30.22
N GLY A 138 8.22 -15.07 29.47
CA GLY A 138 7.25 -16.09 29.88
C GLY A 138 6.23 -15.63 30.92
N GLY A 139 6.14 -14.32 31.16
CA GLY A 139 5.12 -13.71 32.00
C GLY A 139 3.87 -13.33 31.21
N HIS A 140 2.77 -13.06 31.92
CA HIS A 140 1.51 -12.63 31.32
C HIS A 140 1.19 -11.18 31.71
N VAL A 141 0.35 -10.53 30.92
CA VAL A 141 -0.08 -9.14 31.13
C VAL A 141 -1.57 -9.08 31.32
N LEU A 142 -2.03 -8.22 32.23
CA LEU A 142 -3.44 -7.89 32.36
C LEU A 142 -3.68 -6.39 32.14
N ILE A 143 -4.62 -6.05 31.26
CA ILE A 143 -5.04 -4.66 30.98
C ILE A 143 -6.46 -4.50 31.51
N HIS A 144 -6.62 -3.73 32.59
CA HIS A 144 -7.93 -3.58 33.23
C HIS A 144 -8.63 -2.26 32.89
N CYS A 145 -9.93 -2.22 33.20
CA CYS A 145 -10.75 -1.01 33.13
C CYS A 145 -11.50 -0.79 34.45
N MET A 146 -11.86 0.45 34.77
CA MET A 146 -12.58 0.84 36.01
C MET A 146 -14.01 1.34 35.75
N ALA A 147 -14.29 1.86 34.56
CA ALA A 147 -15.59 2.40 34.15
C ALA A 147 -15.85 2.11 32.66
N SER A 148 -17.07 2.34 32.15
CA SER A 148 -17.60 2.04 30.81
C SER A 148 -16.83 2.54 29.57
N LEU A 149 -15.65 3.12 29.73
CA LEU A 149 -14.86 3.69 28.65
C LEU A 149 -13.75 2.70 28.33
N SER A 150 -13.81 2.07 27.15
CA SER A 150 -12.92 0.98 26.72
C SER A 150 -11.46 1.42 26.48
N ARG A 151 -10.79 1.95 27.52
CA ARG A 151 -9.35 2.26 27.56
C ARG A 151 -8.52 1.01 27.34
N SER A 152 -8.94 -0.10 27.97
CA SER A 152 -8.37 -1.42 27.75
C SER A 152 -8.44 -1.83 26.28
N ALA A 153 -9.55 -1.57 25.59
CA ALA A 153 -9.68 -1.84 24.14
C ALA A 153 -8.71 -1.02 23.31
N ALA A 154 -8.46 0.23 23.67
CA ALA A 154 -7.47 1.05 22.98
C ALA A 154 -6.06 0.40 23.04
N PHE A 155 -5.61 0.00 24.24
CA PHE A 155 -4.28 -0.58 24.40
C PHE A 155 -4.15 -2.01 23.84
N VAL A 156 -5.20 -2.83 23.95
CA VAL A 156 -5.23 -4.17 23.35
C VAL A 156 -5.17 -4.06 21.82
N LEU A 157 -6.01 -3.21 21.22
CA LEU A 157 -6.03 -3.02 19.78
C LEU A 157 -4.72 -2.41 19.29
N SER A 158 -4.18 -1.39 19.96
CA SER A 158 -2.90 -0.80 19.56
C SER A 158 -1.75 -1.82 19.62
N HIS A 159 -1.72 -2.70 20.63
CA HIS A 159 -0.74 -3.77 20.74
C HIS A 159 -0.88 -4.78 19.60
N VAL A 160 -2.11 -5.26 19.31
CA VAL A 160 -2.36 -6.21 18.22
C VAL A 160 -2.04 -5.59 16.86
N MET A 161 -2.42 -4.33 16.62
CA MET A 161 -2.08 -3.58 15.40
C MET A 161 -0.57 -3.51 15.20
N ARG A 162 0.18 -3.12 16.24
CA ARG A 162 1.63 -2.98 16.17
C ARG A 162 2.34 -4.31 15.99
N THR A 163 2.03 -5.31 16.82
CA THR A 163 2.76 -6.59 16.84
C THR A 163 2.48 -7.46 15.63
N ARG A 164 1.27 -7.37 15.07
CA ARG A 164 0.86 -8.17 13.90
C ARG A 164 0.84 -7.37 12.60
N ASN A 165 1.24 -6.10 12.64
CA ASN A 165 1.19 -5.17 11.51
C ASN A 165 -0.19 -5.15 10.85
N LEU A 166 -1.23 -5.02 11.67
CA LEU A 166 -2.62 -5.05 11.26
C LEU A 166 -3.20 -3.63 11.29
N THR A 167 -4.09 -3.36 10.34
CA THR A 167 -5.01 -2.21 10.42
C THR A 167 -5.87 -2.29 11.67
N LEU A 168 -6.48 -1.19 12.10
CA LEU A 168 -7.43 -1.21 13.22
C LEU A 168 -8.56 -2.21 12.97
N LEU A 169 -8.98 -2.32 11.72
CA LEU A 169 -10.04 -3.22 11.29
C LEU A 169 -9.64 -4.70 11.45
N GLU A 170 -8.46 -5.07 10.98
CA GLU A 170 -7.95 -6.44 11.09
C GLU A 170 -7.65 -6.82 12.54
N ALA A 171 -7.08 -5.89 13.32
CA ALA A 171 -6.86 -6.09 14.75
C ALA A 171 -8.17 -6.32 15.50
N ALA A 172 -9.23 -5.57 15.15
CA ALA A 172 -10.57 -5.78 15.71
C ALA A 172 -11.11 -7.17 15.36
N GLN A 173 -10.89 -7.65 14.13
CA GLN A 173 -11.30 -9.00 13.71
C GLN A 173 -10.53 -10.11 14.45
N VAL A 174 -9.26 -9.89 14.80
CA VAL A 174 -8.45 -10.86 15.56
C VAL A 174 -8.97 -11.04 16.98
N VAL A 175 -9.36 -9.96 17.64
CA VAL A 175 -9.75 -10.01 19.06
C VAL A 175 -11.23 -10.37 19.25
N LYS A 176 -12.10 -10.03 18.28
CA LYS A 176 -13.55 -10.26 18.34
C LYS A 176 -14.00 -11.68 18.71
N PRO A 177 -13.38 -12.78 18.22
CA PRO A 177 -13.84 -14.13 18.53
C PRO A 177 -13.65 -14.54 19.99
N LYS A 178 -12.66 -13.94 20.67
CA LYS A 178 -12.30 -14.25 22.06
C LYS A 178 -12.73 -13.16 23.04
N TRP A 179 -13.04 -11.99 22.53
CA TRP A 179 -13.40 -10.83 23.32
C TRP A 179 -14.68 -10.27 22.76
N ASP A 180 -15.79 -10.56 23.46
CA ASP A 180 -17.11 -9.99 23.18
C ASP A 180 -17.18 -8.49 23.55
N ALA A 181 -16.02 -7.85 23.72
CA ALA A 181 -15.91 -6.50 24.24
C ALA A 181 -15.80 -5.44 23.14
N LEU A 182 -16.84 -4.62 23.10
CA LEU A 182 -16.88 -3.14 23.10
C LEU A 182 -15.90 -2.35 22.23
N TRP A 183 -16.52 -1.58 21.35
CA TRP A 183 -15.92 -0.47 20.63
C TRP A 183 -15.17 0.48 21.57
N PRO A 184 -13.89 0.84 21.31
CA PRO A 184 -13.28 2.00 21.95
C PRO A 184 -14.18 3.22 21.74
N CYS A 185 -14.17 4.17 22.66
CA CYS A 185 -14.91 5.42 22.42
C CYS A 185 -14.39 6.07 21.13
N ASP A 186 -15.22 6.90 20.48
CA ASP A 186 -14.91 7.44 19.15
C ASP A 186 -13.58 8.22 19.12
N ARG A 187 -13.18 8.80 20.25
CA ARG A 187 -11.87 9.45 20.42
C ARG A 187 -10.70 8.46 20.36
N PHE A 188 -10.77 7.35 21.12
CA PHE A 188 -9.72 6.32 21.06
C PHE A 188 -9.72 5.61 19.72
N ALA A 189 -10.87 5.39 19.10
CA ALA A 189 -10.94 4.89 17.73
C ALA A 189 -10.23 5.85 16.75
N PHE A 190 -10.43 7.16 16.88
CA PHE A 190 -9.70 8.15 16.09
C PHE A 190 -8.18 8.14 16.36
N GLN A 191 -7.78 8.03 17.63
CA GLN A 191 -6.36 7.91 18.00
C GLN A 191 -5.73 6.62 17.46
N LEU A 192 -6.46 5.50 17.43
CA LEU A 192 -6.03 4.26 16.81
C LEU A 192 -5.90 4.40 15.28
N ILE A 193 -6.79 5.14 14.61
CA ILE A 193 -6.66 5.45 13.17
C ILE A 193 -5.43 6.34 12.91
N GLU A 194 -5.20 7.35 13.75
CA GLU A 194 -3.98 8.16 13.67
C GLU A 194 -2.73 7.34 13.99
N TYR A 195 -2.84 6.34 14.86
CA TYR A 195 -1.76 5.41 15.19
C TYR A 195 -1.52 4.41 14.05
N GLU A 196 -2.56 3.91 13.40
CA GLU A 196 -2.48 3.09 12.17
C GLU A 196 -1.70 3.84 11.09
N SER A 197 -2.00 5.13 10.92
CA SER A 197 -1.27 5.99 9.99
C SER A 197 0.20 6.18 10.39
N GLU A 198 0.55 6.08 11.67
CA GLU A 198 1.93 6.10 12.17
C GLU A 198 2.63 4.76 12.03
N LEU A 199 1.93 3.65 12.26
CA LEU A 199 2.41 2.30 11.96
C LEU A 199 2.62 2.10 10.45
N ALA A 200 1.82 2.77 9.62
CA ALA A 200 1.96 2.81 8.17
C ALA A 200 3.08 3.77 7.68
N LYS A 201 3.66 4.62 8.55
CA LYS A 201 4.87 5.38 8.19
C LYS A 201 6.04 4.40 8.08
N PRO A 202 6.95 4.57 7.10
CA PRO A 202 7.96 3.58 6.71
C PRO A 202 9.11 3.37 7.71
N TYR A 203 8.90 3.63 9.01
CA TYR A 203 9.88 3.36 10.04
C TYR A 203 9.47 2.18 10.92
N ARG A 204 10.16 1.06 10.62
CA ARG A 204 10.42 -0.15 11.45
C ARG A 204 9.27 -1.17 11.44
N PHE A 205 9.37 -2.33 10.80
CA PHE A 205 10.52 -3.18 10.52
C PHE A 205 10.85 -3.23 9.03
N SER A 206 12.13 -3.40 8.71
CA SER A 206 12.48 -3.69 7.33
C SER A 206 11.89 -5.06 6.97
N ARG A 207 11.28 -5.18 5.80
CA ARG A 207 10.94 -6.48 5.25
C ARG A 207 12.16 -7.41 5.18
N ALA A 208 13.38 -6.86 5.24
CA ALA A 208 14.61 -7.63 5.41
C ALA A 208 14.69 -8.38 6.77
N GLU A 209 14.13 -7.87 7.87
CA GLU A 209 14.06 -8.57 9.17
C GLU A 209 12.96 -9.65 9.18
N LEU A 210 11.83 -9.41 8.47
CA LEU A 210 10.83 -10.44 8.20
C LEU A 210 11.34 -11.49 7.20
N THR A 211 12.18 -11.11 6.23
CA THR A 211 12.91 -12.03 5.37
C THR A 211 13.94 -12.82 6.18
N THR A 212 14.59 -12.25 7.20
CA THR A 212 15.46 -13.01 8.11
C THR A 212 14.67 -14.05 8.92
N LEU A 213 13.47 -13.72 9.40
CA LEU A 213 12.57 -14.67 10.09
C LEU A 213 11.93 -15.69 9.14
N LEU A 214 11.58 -15.29 7.91
CA LEU A 214 11.08 -16.18 6.86
C LEU A 214 12.19 -17.05 6.24
N VAL A 215 13.45 -16.62 6.27
CA VAL A 215 14.63 -17.45 5.94
C VAL A 215 14.88 -18.46 7.04
N GLN A 216 14.65 -18.09 8.31
CA GLN A 216 14.66 -19.06 9.42
C GLN A 216 13.48 -20.04 9.37
N ALA A 217 12.31 -19.61 8.85
CA ALA A 217 11.18 -20.51 8.60
C ALA A 217 11.34 -21.34 7.32
N ALA A 218 11.93 -20.81 6.24
CA ALA A 218 12.24 -21.54 5.00
C ALA A 218 13.44 -22.48 5.16
N ALA A 219 14.22 -22.34 6.24
CA ALA A 219 15.21 -23.33 6.64
C ALA A 219 14.58 -24.69 7.03
N SER A 220 13.25 -24.76 7.22
CA SER A 220 12.54 -26.05 7.33
C SER A 220 12.24 -26.72 5.98
N ASP A 221 12.40 -26.01 4.85
CA ASP A 221 12.11 -26.50 3.49
C ASP A 221 13.38 -26.68 2.62
N GLY A 222 14.58 -26.61 3.21
CA GLY A 222 15.83 -26.97 2.53
C GLY A 222 16.28 -26.01 1.42
N ALA A 223 15.66 -24.82 1.27
CA ALA A 223 16.12 -23.81 0.32
C ALA A 223 17.42 -23.13 0.81
N PRO A 224 18.47 -23.00 -0.04
CA PRO A 224 19.74 -22.41 0.36
C PRO A 224 19.60 -20.91 0.64
N ASP A 225 20.23 -20.47 1.74
CA ASP A 225 20.37 -19.07 2.16
C ASP A 225 20.81 -18.16 0.99
N PRO A 226 20.06 -17.09 0.65
CA PRO A 226 20.41 -16.20 -0.45
C PRO A 226 21.80 -15.57 -0.37
N SER A 227 22.36 -15.42 0.84
CA SER A 227 23.72 -14.93 1.02
C SER A 227 24.80 -15.91 0.54
N LYS A 228 24.43 -17.17 0.30
CA LYS A 228 25.30 -18.24 -0.19
C LYS A 228 25.07 -18.57 -1.67
N TRP A 229 24.23 -17.80 -2.37
CA TRP A 229 23.99 -18.03 -3.79
C TRP A 229 25.26 -17.79 -4.61
N ILE A 230 25.60 -18.79 -5.43
CA ILE A 230 26.65 -18.68 -6.44
C ILE A 230 25.95 -18.44 -7.77
N PHE A 231 26.34 -17.38 -8.48
CA PHE A 231 25.78 -17.06 -9.78
C PHE A 231 26.66 -17.61 -10.90
N GLU A 232 26.05 -18.26 -11.87
CA GLU A 232 26.71 -18.80 -13.07
C GLU A 232 26.01 -18.33 -14.35
N ASN A 233 26.64 -18.56 -15.51
CA ASN A 233 26.13 -18.16 -16.82
C ASN A 233 25.79 -16.65 -16.94
N THR A 234 26.55 -15.82 -16.22
CA THR A 234 26.34 -14.38 -16.15
C THR A 234 26.65 -13.71 -17.49
N HIS A 235 25.67 -13.02 -18.07
CA HIS A 235 25.85 -12.22 -19.28
C HIS A 235 25.06 -10.92 -19.22
N GLU A 236 25.60 -9.86 -19.81
CA GLU A 236 24.98 -8.55 -19.85
C GLU A 236 23.74 -8.56 -20.76
N ILE A 237 22.62 -8.03 -20.26
CA ILE A 237 21.35 -7.93 -21.00
C ILE A 237 20.85 -6.49 -21.17
N GLY A 238 21.46 -5.54 -20.48
CA GLY A 238 21.11 -4.12 -20.59
C GLY A 238 22.15 -3.20 -19.99
N ASN A 239 22.34 -2.05 -20.62
CA ASN A 239 23.27 -1.00 -20.20
C ASN A 239 22.56 0.36 -20.28
N GLY A 240 22.65 1.16 -19.23
CA GLY A 240 22.03 2.48 -19.20
C GLY A 240 22.67 3.42 -18.20
N SER A 241 22.12 4.64 -18.11
CA SER A 241 22.62 5.71 -17.23
C SER A 241 22.67 5.33 -15.75
N PHE A 242 21.89 4.34 -15.34
CA PHE A 242 21.77 3.90 -13.94
C PHE A 242 22.65 2.70 -13.59
N GLY A 243 23.33 2.09 -14.57
CA GLY A 243 24.18 0.93 -14.37
C GLY A 243 23.99 -0.16 -15.42
N VAL A 244 24.45 -1.36 -15.09
CA VAL A 244 24.45 -2.53 -15.98
C VAL A 244 23.55 -3.61 -15.40
N VAL A 245 22.79 -4.30 -16.24
CA VAL A 245 21.92 -5.41 -15.86
C VAL A 245 22.46 -6.70 -16.47
N TYR A 246 22.66 -7.71 -15.64
CA TYR A 246 23.07 -9.04 -16.04
C TYR A 246 21.93 -10.04 -15.87
N ARG A 247 21.87 -11.04 -16.75
CA ARG A 247 21.14 -12.29 -16.50
C ARG A 247 22.13 -13.29 -15.93
N ALA A 248 21.71 -14.03 -14.92
CA ALA A 248 22.48 -15.12 -14.31
C ALA A 248 21.57 -16.28 -13.89
N SER A 249 22.15 -17.43 -13.64
CA SER A 249 21.50 -18.60 -13.02
C SER A 249 22.02 -18.79 -11.60
N ILE A 250 21.15 -19.17 -10.67
CA ILE A 250 21.57 -19.58 -9.32
C ILE A 250 22.07 -21.02 -9.40
N LYS A 251 23.36 -21.24 -9.11
CA LYS A 251 23.97 -22.57 -9.08
C LYS A 251 23.25 -23.47 -8.07
N ASP A 252 23.10 -24.74 -8.43
CA ASP A 252 22.46 -25.79 -7.61
C ASP A 252 20.97 -25.55 -7.28
N SER A 253 20.33 -24.52 -7.87
CA SER A 253 18.88 -24.35 -7.77
C SER A 253 18.15 -25.38 -8.61
N HIS A 254 17.16 -26.05 -8.01
CA HIS A 254 16.33 -27.08 -8.66
C HIS A 254 14.85 -26.72 -8.50
N PRO A 255 14.13 -26.37 -9.59
CA PRO A 255 14.64 -26.16 -10.96
C PRO A 255 15.61 -24.97 -11.05
N VAL A 256 16.39 -24.92 -12.14
CA VAL A 256 17.32 -23.80 -12.40
C VAL A 256 16.56 -22.49 -12.38
N LYS A 257 16.93 -21.60 -11.47
CA LYS A 257 16.32 -20.29 -11.28
C LYS A 257 17.18 -19.21 -11.93
N GLU A 258 16.61 -18.56 -12.94
CA GLU A 258 17.22 -17.40 -13.58
C GLU A 258 16.88 -16.11 -12.83
N VAL A 259 17.86 -15.21 -12.75
CA VAL A 259 17.75 -13.92 -12.07
C VAL A 259 18.32 -12.79 -12.92
N ALA A 260 17.82 -11.58 -12.68
CA ALA A 260 18.39 -10.35 -13.18
C ALA A 260 19.18 -9.67 -12.06
N ILE A 261 20.43 -9.28 -12.33
CA ILE A 261 21.30 -8.57 -11.37
C ILE A 261 21.56 -7.17 -11.91
N LYS A 262 20.94 -6.16 -11.30
CA LYS A 262 21.20 -4.74 -11.62
C LYS A 262 22.35 -4.23 -10.77
N LYS A 263 23.49 -3.97 -11.39
CA LYS A 263 24.70 -3.43 -10.78
C LYS A 263 24.73 -1.92 -10.96
N VAL A 264 24.69 -1.18 -9.85
CA VAL A 264 24.66 0.30 -9.82
C VAL A 264 25.78 0.84 -8.94
N LEU A 265 26.40 1.95 -9.33
CA LEU A 265 27.41 2.60 -8.48
C LEU A 265 26.76 3.12 -7.19
N GLN A 266 27.34 2.77 -6.04
CA GLN A 266 26.84 3.17 -4.73
C GLN A 266 27.65 4.36 -4.19
N ASP A 267 27.00 5.52 -4.06
CA ASP A 267 27.56 6.61 -3.28
C ASP A 267 27.51 6.25 -1.79
N LYS A 268 28.67 6.09 -1.15
CA LYS A 268 28.79 5.71 0.28
C LYS A 268 28.13 6.70 1.23
N ARG A 269 27.87 7.94 0.79
CA ARG A 269 27.25 9.00 1.61
C ARG A 269 25.74 8.90 1.72
N PHE A 270 25.09 8.17 0.80
CA PHE A 270 23.63 8.16 0.71
C PHE A 270 23.08 6.74 0.64
N LYS A 271 21.95 6.49 1.32
CA LYS A 271 21.21 5.24 1.12
C LYS A 271 20.61 5.24 -0.30
N ASN A 272 20.73 4.11 -0.99
CA ASN A 272 20.13 3.96 -2.31
C ASN A 272 18.60 3.88 -2.19
N ARG A 273 17.90 4.85 -2.80
CA ARG A 273 16.44 4.95 -2.73
C ARG A 273 15.73 3.79 -3.41
N GLU A 274 16.25 3.32 -4.55
CA GLU A 274 15.68 2.18 -5.28
C GLU A 274 15.67 0.92 -4.38
N LEU A 275 16.77 0.64 -3.69
CA LEU A 275 16.83 -0.46 -2.72
C LEU A 275 15.81 -0.29 -1.58
N GLN A 276 15.66 0.91 -1.02
CA GLN A 276 14.69 1.14 0.06
C GLN A 276 13.26 0.91 -0.42
N ILE A 277 12.93 1.42 -1.60
CA ILE A 277 11.61 1.23 -2.22
C ILE A 277 11.37 -0.25 -2.50
N MET A 278 12.29 -0.93 -3.19
CA MET A 278 12.11 -2.34 -3.57
C MET A 278 11.96 -3.27 -2.36
N LYS A 279 12.57 -2.97 -1.21
CA LYS A 279 12.34 -3.71 0.05
C LYS A 279 10.89 -3.64 0.54
N MET A 280 10.12 -2.62 0.15
CA MET A 280 8.71 -2.46 0.54
C MET A 280 7.74 -3.18 -0.42
N LEU A 281 8.18 -3.58 -1.62
CA LEU A 281 7.29 -3.98 -2.70
C LEU A 281 7.01 -5.48 -2.70
N ASP A 282 5.74 -5.85 -2.57
CA ASP A 282 5.25 -7.22 -2.58
C ASP A 282 4.01 -7.36 -3.46
N GLN A 283 4.16 -7.49 -4.77
CA GLN A 283 2.99 -7.66 -5.63
C GLN A 283 3.34 -8.44 -6.89
N SER A 284 2.42 -9.26 -7.38
CA SER A 284 2.66 -10.18 -8.51
C SER A 284 3.05 -9.45 -9.80
N ASN A 285 2.53 -8.24 -10.03
CA ASN A 285 2.84 -7.39 -11.18
C ASN A 285 3.93 -6.34 -10.92
N VAL A 286 4.73 -6.51 -9.86
CA VAL A 286 5.95 -5.75 -9.59
C VAL A 286 7.14 -6.72 -9.52
N THR A 287 8.31 -6.29 -9.99
CA THR A 287 9.53 -7.10 -9.90
C THR A 287 9.95 -7.28 -8.45
N THR A 288 10.15 -8.54 -8.04
CA THR A 288 10.55 -8.91 -6.69
C THR A 288 12.04 -8.67 -6.49
N LEU A 289 12.43 -8.02 -5.40
CA LEU A 289 13.81 -8.04 -4.91
C LEU A 289 14.05 -9.34 -4.15
N LEU A 290 14.86 -10.22 -4.72
CA LEU A 290 15.20 -11.52 -4.13
C LEU A 290 16.35 -11.40 -3.13
N HIS A 291 17.38 -10.62 -3.47
CA HIS A 291 18.55 -10.40 -2.64
C HIS A 291 19.27 -9.11 -3.06
N TYR A 292 20.20 -8.62 -2.25
CA TYR A 292 21.12 -7.56 -2.65
C TYR A 292 22.47 -7.74 -1.96
N PHE A 293 23.54 -7.35 -2.63
CA PHE A 293 24.90 -7.42 -2.11
C PHE A 293 25.78 -6.31 -2.69
N TYR A 294 26.91 -6.04 -2.05
CA TYR A 294 27.87 -5.05 -2.50
C TYR A 294 29.10 -5.71 -3.11
N THR A 295 29.66 -5.10 -4.14
CA THR A 295 30.94 -5.50 -4.75
C THR A 295 31.86 -4.31 -4.89
N GLU A 296 33.17 -4.53 -4.84
CA GLU A 296 34.16 -3.50 -5.13
C GLU A 296 34.28 -3.27 -6.64
N GLY A 297 34.60 -2.03 -7.02
CA GLY A 297 34.88 -1.65 -8.39
C GLY A 297 36.34 -1.88 -8.80
N ASP A 298 36.65 -1.61 -10.07
CA ASP A 298 38.02 -1.68 -10.58
C ASP A 298 38.90 -0.56 -10.02
N LYS A 299 38.29 0.57 -9.64
CA LYS A 299 39.00 1.70 -9.03
C LYS A 299 38.92 1.64 -7.51
N PRO A 300 39.98 2.12 -6.81
CA PRO A 300 39.93 2.34 -5.37
C PRO A 300 38.71 3.17 -4.98
N ASP A 301 38.07 2.79 -3.88
CA ASP A 301 36.87 3.41 -3.30
C ASP A 301 35.55 3.25 -4.07
N GLU A 302 35.54 2.65 -5.27
CA GLU A 302 34.28 2.32 -5.94
C GLU A 302 33.60 1.13 -5.26
N THR A 303 32.33 1.33 -4.90
CA THR A 303 31.47 0.27 -4.40
C THR A 303 30.22 0.23 -5.28
N TYR A 304 29.83 -0.97 -5.67
CA TYR A 304 28.63 -1.21 -6.45
C TYR A 304 27.60 -1.94 -5.59
N LEU A 305 26.34 -1.49 -5.70
CA LEU A 305 25.18 -2.20 -5.19
C LEU A 305 24.63 -3.11 -6.29
N ASN A 306 24.40 -4.37 -5.97
CA ASN A 306 23.86 -5.37 -6.88
C ASN A 306 22.48 -5.77 -6.37
N LEU A 307 21.44 -5.51 -7.16
CA LEU A 307 20.05 -5.87 -6.87
C LEU A 307 19.70 -7.14 -7.63
N VAL A 308 19.45 -8.24 -6.91
CA VAL A 308 19.06 -9.54 -7.49
C VAL A 308 17.55 -9.63 -7.54
N MET A 309 17.00 -9.86 -8.73
CA MET A 309 15.57 -9.79 -9.02
C MET A 309 15.12 -10.98 -9.86
N ASP A 310 13.81 -11.21 -9.91
CA ASP A 310 13.24 -12.16 -10.88
C ASP A 310 13.63 -11.77 -12.32
N PHE A 311 14.13 -12.73 -13.09
CA PHE A 311 14.35 -12.54 -14.52
C PHE A 311 13.03 -12.75 -15.29
N ILE A 312 12.69 -11.80 -16.16
CA ILE A 312 11.55 -11.89 -17.07
C ILE A 312 12.05 -11.66 -18.50
N PRO A 313 11.77 -12.56 -19.47
CA PRO A 313 12.54 -12.60 -20.73
C PRO A 313 12.35 -11.44 -21.70
N LYS A 314 11.17 -10.80 -21.68
CA LYS A 314 10.82 -9.76 -22.65
C LYS A 314 10.27 -8.53 -21.96
N THR A 315 10.16 -7.46 -22.74
CA THR A 315 9.47 -6.21 -22.40
C THR A 315 8.26 -5.99 -23.31
N VAL A 316 7.29 -5.18 -22.86
CA VAL A 316 6.19 -4.72 -23.72
C VAL A 316 6.74 -4.00 -24.96
N TYR A 317 7.85 -3.26 -24.83
CA TYR A 317 8.55 -2.64 -25.96
C TYR A 317 8.99 -3.67 -27.02
N GLN A 318 9.65 -4.74 -26.61
CA GLN A 318 10.09 -5.78 -27.54
C GLN A 318 8.89 -6.47 -28.22
N MET A 319 7.87 -6.80 -27.43
CA MET A 319 6.64 -7.40 -27.97
C MET A 319 5.96 -6.48 -29.00
N SER A 320 5.74 -5.19 -28.67
CA SER A 320 5.08 -4.26 -29.59
C SER A 320 5.89 -4.07 -30.89
N ARG A 321 7.22 -4.01 -30.79
CA ARG A 321 8.13 -3.91 -31.94
C ARG A 321 8.10 -5.14 -32.85
N GLU A 322 7.96 -6.34 -32.30
CA GLU A 322 7.82 -7.58 -33.09
C GLU A 322 6.55 -7.54 -33.95
N TYR A 323 5.41 -7.15 -33.39
CA TYR A 323 4.16 -6.99 -34.15
C TYR A 323 4.25 -5.87 -35.18
N ALA A 324 4.84 -4.72 -34.82
CA ALA A 324 5.03 -3.60 -35.74
C ALA A 324 5.92 -3.98 -36.95
N LYS A 325 7.05 -4.68 -36.72
CA LYS A 325 7.92 -5.19 -37.78
C LYS A 325 7.19 -6.18 -38.70
N ALA A 326 6.34 -7.02 -38.12
CA ALA A 326 5.49 -7.95 -38.86
C ALA A 326 4.29 -7.25 -39.57
N LYS A 327 4.16 -5.93 -39.46
CA LYS A 327 3.01 -5.13 -39.96
C LYS A 327 1.66 -5.65 -39.44
N LYS A 328 1.65 -6.25 -38.25
CA LYS A 328 0.46 -6.75 -37.56
C LYS A 328 0.04 -5.77 -36.47
N ALA A 329 -1.26 -5.65 -36.24
CA ALA A 329 -1.76 -4.95 -35.06
C ALA A 329 -1.40 -5.74 -33.79
N PHE A 330 -1.19 -5.03 -32.69
CA PHE A 330 -1.00 -5.68 -31.40
C PHE A 330 -2.30 -6.37 -30.97
N PRO A 331 -2.29 -7.65 -30.54
CA PRO A 331 -3.51 -8.37 -30.21
C PRO A 331 -4.27 -7.71 -29.06
N THR A 332 -5.59 -7.54 -29.26
CA THR A 332 -6.46 -6.85 -28.29
C THR A 332 -6.46 -7.52 -26.92
N LEU A 333 -6.46 -8.85 -26.86
CA LEU A 333 -6.41 -9.60 -25.59
C LEU A 333 -5.13 -9.28 -24.80
N PHE A 334 -3.98 -9.23 -25.47
CA PHE A 334 -2.70 -8.92 -24.81
C PHE A 334 -2.62 -7.46 -24.38
N MET A 335 -3.18 -6.55 -25.17
CA MET A 335 -3.35 -5.15 -24.76
C MET A 335 -4.16 -5.08 -23.46
N LYS A 336 -5.32 -5.75 -23.39
CA LYS A 336 -6.14 -5.79 -22.18
C LYS A 336 -5.38 -6.36 -20.99
N LEU A 337 -4.72 -7.51 -21.16
CA LEU A 337 -3.94 -8.17 -20.10
C LEU A 337 -2.83 -7.28 -19.56
N TYR A 338 -2.05 -6.65 -20.43
CA TYR A 338 -0.90 -5.85 -20.04
C TYR A 338 -1.33 -4.52 -19.42
N THR A 339 -2.34 -3.86 -19.97
CA THR A 339 -2.88 -2.63 -19.39
C THR A 339 -3.53 -2.91 -18.02
N TYR A 340 -4.27 -4.01 -17.86
CA TYR A 340 -4.87 -4.38 -16.57
C TYR A 340 -3.80 -4.61 -15.49
N GLN A 341 -2.77 -5.42 -15.80
CA GLN A 341 -1.69 -5.72 -14.87
C GLN A 341 -0.83 -4.48 -14.55
N LEU A 342 -0.63 -3.56 -15.51
CA LEU A 342 0.00 -2.27 -15.27
C LEU A 342 -0.85 -1.40 -14.33
N CYS A 343 -2.15 -1.31 -14.55
CA CYS A 343 -3.03 -0.55 -13.65
C CYS A 343 -3.03 -1.13 -12.24
N ARG A 344 -2.98 -2.45 -12.11
CA ARG A 344 -2.88 -3.12 -10.82
C ARG A 344 -1.55 -2.85 -10.11
N SER A 345 -0.42 -2.90 -10.82
CA SER A 345 0.89 -2.56 -10.23
C SER A 345 0.96 -1.09 -9.80
N LEU A 346 0.40 -0.18 -10.61
CA LEU A 346 0.29 1.24 -10.25
C LEU A 346 -0.59 1.46 -9.02
N ALA A 347 -1.75 0.81 -8.94
CA ALA A 347 -2.60 0.87 -7.76
C ALA A 347 -1.86 0.47 -6.48
N TYR A 348 -1.11 -0.62 -6.54
CA TYR A 348 -0.33 -1.12 -5.41
C TYR A 348 0.76 -0.13 -4.97
N ILE A 349 1.58 0.39 -5.89
CA ILE A 349 2.65 1.31 -5.50
C ILE A 349 2.09 2.67 -5.04
N HIS A 350 0.98 3.13 -5.63
CA HIS A 350 0.33 4.39 -5.28
C HIS A 350 -0.32 4.32 -3.89
N SER A 351 -0.83 3.16 -3.45
CA SER A 351 -1.36 3.00 -2.09
C SER A 351 -0.26 3.08 -1.01
N LEU A 352 0.99 2.86 -1.38
CA LEU A 352 2.18 3.08 -0.54
C LEU A 352 2.75 4.51 -0.68
N GLY A 353 2.09 5.39 -1.44
CA GLY A 353 2.57 6.74 -1.75
C GLY A 353 3.77 6.78 -2.69
N ILE A 354 4.13 5.65 -3.32
CA ILE A 354 5.28 5.54 -4.22
C ILE A 354 4.84 5.88 -5.64
N CYS A 355 5.43 6.93 -6.21
CA CYS A 355 5.31 7.23 -7.63
C CYS A 355 6.51 6.64 -8.39
N HIS A 356 6.26 5.96 -9.51
CA HIS A 356 7.30 5.32 -10.33
C HIS A 356 8.13 6.36 -11.09
N ARG A 357 7.47 7.36 -11.68
CA ARG A 357 8.05 8.51 -12.40
C ARG A 357 8.82 8.17 -13.69
N ASP A 358 8.74 6.94 -14.17
CA ASP A 358 9.32 6.52 -15.46
C ASP A 358 8.59 5.31 -16.08
N ILE A 359 7.26 5.36 -16.11
CA ILE A 359 6.45 4.33 -16.78
C ILE A 359 6.63 4.45 -18.29
N LYS A 360 7.06 3.35 -18.92
CA LYS A 360 7.28 3.24 -20.37
C LYS A 360 7.35 1.76 -20.77
N PRO A 361 7.13 1.40 -22.04
CA PRO A 361 7.09 0.00 -22.48
C PRO A 361 8.36 -0.81 -22.17
N GLN A 362 9.52 -0.17 -22.04
CA GLN A 362 10.79 -0.81 -21.67
C GLN A 362 10.84 -1.25 -20.20
N ASN A 363 10.11 -0.57 -19.31
CA ASN A 363 10.07 -0.85 -17.88
C ASN A 363 8.91 -1.81 -17.51
N LEU A 364 8.23 -2.36 -18.52
CA LEU A 364 7.15 -3.34 -18.36
C LEU A 364 7.65 -4.68 -18.87
N LEU A 365 8.14 -5.51 -17.95
CA LEU A 365 8.60 -6.85 -18.27
C LEU A 365 7.40 -7.77 -18.52
N VAL A 366 7.50 -8.69 -19.47
CA VAL A 366 6.45 -9.66 -19.80
C VAL A 366 7.03 -11.03 -20.07
N HIS A 367 6.41 -12.04 -19.47
CA HIS A 367 6.70 -13.43 -19.81
C HIS A 367 5.86 -13.82 -21.04
N PRO A 368 6.46 -14.23 -22.17
CA PRO A 368 5.73 -14.45 -23.42
C PRO A 368 4.72 -15.59 -23.36
N ASP A 369 4.98 -16.64 -22.57
CA ASP A 369 4.06 -17.78 -22.45
C ASP A 369 2.93 -17.50 -21.45
N THR A 370 3.27 -17.14 -20.21
CA THR A 370 2.27 -16.93 -19.15
C THR A 370 1.57 -15.57 -19.22
N HIS A 371 2.07 -14.64 -20.04
CA HIS A 371 1.60 -13.26 -20.16
C HIS A 371 1.59 -12.47 -18.83
N MET A 372 2.34 -12.94 -17.83
CA MET A 372 2.60 -12.22 -16.59
C MET A 372 3.40 -10.94 -16.88
N LEU A 373 2.85 -9.79 -16.51
CA LEU A 373 3.52 -8.50 -16.59
C LEU A 373 4.09 -8.12 -15.22
N LYS A 374 5.33 -7.64 -15.19
CA LYS A 374 5.97 -7.07 -14.00
C LYS A 374 6.54 -5.68 -14.30
N LEU A 375 6.17 -4.70 -13.50
CA LEU A 375 6.77 -3.37 -13.48
C LEU A 375 8.17 -3.44 -12.84
N CYS A 376 9.17 -2.89 -13.53
CA CYS A 376 10.56 -2.87 -13.08
C CYS A 376 11.18 -1.46 -13.15
N ASP A 377 12.44 -1.34 -12.70
CA ASP A 377 13.24 -0.11 -12.69
C ASP A 377 12.71 1.02 -11.79
N PHE A 378 12.86 0.82 -10.48
CA PHE A 378 12.48 1.80 -9.45
C PHE A 378 13.58 2.85 -9.20
N GLY A 379 14.57 2.98 -10.09
CA GLY A 379 15.66 3.95 -9.99
C GLY A 379 15.17 5.42 -9.95
N SER A 380 14.07 5.70 -10.65
CA SER A 380 13.41 7.00 -10.64
C SER A 380 12.31 7.13 -9.58
N ALA A 381 11.92 6.05 -8.91
CA ALA A 381 10.78 6.07 -8.01
C ALA A 381 11.03 6.94 -6.77
N LYS A 382 9.95 7.48 -6.17
CA LYS A 382 10.01 8.27 -4.94
C LYS A 382 8.67 8.16 -4.19
N ILE A 383 8.73 8.10 -2.85
CA ILE A 383 7.56 8.36 -2.01
C ILE A 383 7.26 9.86 -2.09
N LEU A 384 6.08 10.22 -2.57
CA LEU A 384 5.67 11.62 -2.69
C LEU A 384 5.03 12.08 -1.38
N VAL A 385 5.61 13.10 -0.77
CA VAL A 385 5.10 13.71 0.45
C VAL A 385 4.45 15.04 0.09
N LYS A 386 3.23 15.26 0.56
CA LYS A 386 2.50 16.51 0.32
C LYS A 386 3.31 17.70 0.84
N ALA A 387 3.38 18.77 0.04
CA ALA A 387 4.16 19.98 0.29
C ALA A 387 5.70 19.86 0.19
N GLU A 388 6.25 18.68 -0.11
CA GLU A 388 7.67 18.55 -0.46
C GLU A 388 7.87 18.70 -1.98
N PRO A 389 8.75 19.62 -2.44
CA PRO A 389 9.00 19.78 -3.86
C PRO A 389 9.74 18.58 -4.46
N ASN A 390 9.47 18.32 -5.72
CA ASN A 390 10.04 17.24 -6.51
C ASN A 390 10.65 17.76 -7.80
N VAL A 391 11.67 17.07 -8.30
CA VAL A 391 12.29 17.40 -9.60
C VAL A 391 11.27 17.15 -10.71
N SER A 392 11.01 18.16 -11.54
CA SER A 392 10.06 18.14 -12.67
C SER A 392 10.66 17.51 -13.92
N TYR A 393 11.97 17.68 -14.16
CA TYR A 393 12.69 17.02 -15.25
C TYR A 393 12.96 15.54 -14.95
N ILE A 394 11.88 14.77 -14.92
CA ILE A 394 11.83 13.32 -14.70
C ILE A 394 10.95 12.68 -15.78
N CYS A 395 10.87 11.36 -15.81
CA CYS A 395 10.17 10.57 -16.81
C CYS A 395 10.79 10.64 -18.21
N SER A 396 10.80 9.52 -18.90
CA SER A 396 11.18 9.42 -20.31
C SER A 396 10.24 10.25 -21.17
N ARG A 397 10.80 10.98 -22.14
CA ARG A 397 10.14 12.07 -22.87
C ARG A 397 8.74 11.71 -23.33
N TYR A 398 8.55 10.74 -24.23
CA TYR A 398 7.24 10.44 -24.85
C TYR A 398 6.11 10.05 -23.87
N TYR A 399 6.43 9.71 -22.63
CA TYR A 399 5.48 9.29 -21.60
C TYR A 399 5.31 10.36 -20.50
N ARG A 400 6.01 11.49 -20.60
CA ARG A 400 5.98 12.58 -19.63
C ARG A 400 4.63 13.30 -19.61
N ALA A 401 4.08 13.47 -18.42
CA ALA A 401 2.83 14.19 -18.20
C ALA A 401 2.99 15.70 -18.42
N PRO A 402 1.95 16.42 -18.88
CA PRO A 402 2.05 17.83 -19.26
C PRO A 402 2.47 18.72 -18.08
N GLU A 403 2.01 18.45 -16.85
CA GLU A 403 2.42 19.17 -15.64
C GLU A 403 3.95 19.13 -15.40
N LEU A 404 4.62 18.04 -15.76
CA LEU A 404 6.08 17.94 -15.69
C LEU A 404 6.76 18.80 -16.76
N ILE A 405 6.14 18.91 -17.94
CA ILE A 405 6.60 19.80 -19.03
C ILE A 405 6.43 21.28 -18.61
N PHE A 406 5.34 21.59 -17.91
CA PHE A 406 5.09 22.89 -17.28
C PHE A 406 5.98 23.15 -16.05
N GLY A 407 6.84 22.19 -15.66
CA GLY A 407 7.80 22.38 -14.58
C GLY A 407 7.21 22.26 -13.17
N ALA A 408 6.03 21.65 -13.01
CA ALA A 408 5.42 21.44 -11.70
C ALA A 408 6.35 20.64 -10.77
N THR A 409 6.41 21.03 -9.49
CA THR A 409 7.24 20.35 -8.47
C THR A 409 6.41 19.67 -7.38
N ASP A 410 5.12 19.97 -7.34
CA ASP A 410 4.09 19.47 -6.42
C ASP A 410 3.18 18.42 -7.08
N TYR A 411 3.63 17.81 -8.18
CA TYR A 411 2.92 16.75 -8.88
C TYR A 411 2.65 15.53 -7.98
N THR A 412 1.62 14.77 -8.34
CA THR A 412 1.18 13.57 -7.63
C THR A 412 1.51 12.30 -8.42
N CYS A 413 1.10 11.13 -7.88
CA CYS A 413 1.19 9.85 -8.58
C CYS A 413 0.39 9.81 -9.90
N CYS A 414 -0.47 10.79 -10.17
CA CYS A 414 -1.23 10.90 -11.43
C CYS A 414 -0.33 11.07 -12.68
N ILE A 415 0.95 11.40 -12.53
CA ILE A 415 1.88 11.39 -13.67
C ILE A 415 2.08 9.98 -14.24
N ASP A 416 2.07 8.94 -13.39
CA ASP A 416 2.19 7.54 -13.84
C ASP A 416 0.93 7.09 -14.59
N VAL A 417 -0.23 7.62 -14.19
CA VAL A 417 -1.54 7.39 -14.82
C VAL A 417 -1.55 7.95 -16.25
N TRP A 418 -0.98 9.15 -16.46
CA TRP A 418 -0.77 9.70 -17.80
C TRP A 418 0.16 8.81 -18.63
N SER A 419 1.31 8.44 -18.07
CA SER A 419 2.28 7.58 -18.76
C SER A 419 1.68 6.22 -19.16
N ALA A 420 0.83 5.62 -18.31
CA ALA A 420 0.08 4.41 -18.64
C ALA A 420 -0.89 4.62 -19.81
N GLY A 421 -1.54 5.79 -19.88
CA GLY A 421 -2.34 6.20 -21.05
C GLY A 421 -1.52 6.27 -22.34
N CYS A 422 -0.32 6.84 -22.28
CA CYS A 422 0.61 6.87 -23.42
C CYS A 422 1.03 5.46 -23.86
N VAL A 423 1.31 4.55 -22.91
CA VAL A 423 1.62 3.14 -23.21
C VAL A 423 0.44 2.45 -23.90
N LEU A 424 -0.78 2.61 -23.38
CA LEU A 424 -1.98 2.03 -23.98
C LEU A 424 -2.19 2.57 -25.41
N ALA A 425 -2.09 3.88 -25.60
CA ALA A 425 -2.23 4.49 -26.93
C ALA A 425 -1.15 3.99 -27.92
N GLU A 426 0.08 3.84 -27.46
CA GLU A 426 1.18 3.29 -28.28
C GLU A 426 0.91 1.84 -28.69
N LEU A 427 0.38 0.99 -27.81
CA LEU A 427 -0.02 -0.38 -28.16
C LEU A 427 -1.13 -0.42 -29.22
N LEU A 428 -2.06 0.54 -29.19
CA LEU A 428 -3.14 0.63 -30.18
C LEU A 428 -2.66 1.18 -31.54
N LEU A 429 -1.73 2.14 -31.53
CA LEU A 429 -1.19 2.77 -32.75
C LEU A 429 -0.07 1.96 -33.42
N GLY A 430 0.75 1.30 -32.60
CA GLY A 430 2.02 0.68 -32.98
C GLY A 430 3.21 1.65 -32.96
N VAL A 431 3.00 2.91 -32.59
CA VAL A 431 4.01 3.98 -32.47
C VAL A 431 3.64 4.91 -31.29
N PRO A 432 4.61 5.63 -30.70
CA PRO A 432 4.32 6.58 -29.62
C PRO A 432 3.28 7.64 -30.04
N LEU A 433 2.33 7.94 -29.14
CA LEU A 433 1.27 8.93 -29.41
C LEU A 433 1.80 10.37 -29.44
N PHE A 434 2.73 10.71 -28.54
CA PHE A 434 3.29 12.06 -28.39
C PHE A 434 4.82 12.08 -28.56
N PRO A 435 5.33 11.89 -29.79
CA PRO A 435 6.75 12.02 -30.05
C PRO A 435 7.20 13.49 -29.93
N GLY A 436 8.42 13.75 -29.47
CA GLY A 436 8.96 15.12 -29.42
C GLY A 436 10.48 15.11 -29.21
N GLU A 437 11.19 16.11 -29.72
CA GLU A 437 12.63 16.23 -29.53
C GLU A 437 12.96 17.08 -28.29
N SER A 438 12.14 18.10 -28.03
CA SER A 438 12.15 18.95 -26.84
C SER A 438 10.87 18.81 -25.99
N GLY A 439 10.84 19.44 -24.81
CA GLY A 439 9.61 19.54 -24.01
C GLY A 439 8.52 20.35 -24.71
N VAL A 440 8.91 21.37 -25.50
CA VAL A 440 7.99 22.20 -26.28
C VAL A 440 7.36 21.39 -27.42
N ASP A 441 8.16 20.64 -28.18
CA ASP A 441 7.63 19.80 -29.27
C ASP A 441 6.66 18.75 -28.75
N GLN A 442 6.99 18.16 -27.60
CA GLN A 442 6.10 17.20 -26.96
C GLN A 442 4.77 17.84 -26.56
N LEU A 443 4.79 19.05 -26.00
CA LEU A 443 3.57 19.77 -25.66
C LEU A 443 2.73 20.10 -26.91
N VAL A 444 3.38 20.42 -28.04
CA VAL A 444 2.71 20.63 -29.33
C VAL A 444 1.98 19.37 -29.79
N GLU A 445 2.60 18.18 -29.71
CA GLU A 445 1.90 16.93 -30.05
C GLU A 445 0.72 16.64 -29.13
N ILE A 446 0.84 16.95 -27.83
CA ILE A 446 -0.29 16.82 -26.90
C ILE A 446 -1.44 17.74 -27.31
N ILE A 447 -1.15 19.01 -27.61
CA ILE A 447 -2.15 20.01 -28.03
C ILE A 447 -2.82 19.63 -29.36
N LYS A 448 -2.12 19.00 -30.30
CA LYS A 448 -2.73 18.52 -31.55
C LYS A 448 -3.85 17.51 -31.31
N VAL A 449 -3.77 16.73 -30.24
CA VAL A 449 -4.77 15.71 -29.90
C VAL A 449 -5.81 16.27 -28.92
N LEU A 450 -5.37 16.83 -27.79
CA LEU A 450 -6.26 17.30 -26.73
C LEU A 450 -6.85 18.70 -26.97
N GLY A 451 -6.33 19.43 -27.96
CA GLY A 451 -6.60 20.85 -28.13
C GLY A 451 -5.80 21.71 -27.17
N THR A 452 -5.98 23.03 -27.26
CA THR A 452 -5.30 23.98 -26.35
C THR A 452 -5.86 23.84 -24.94
N PRO A 453 -5.01 23.68 -23.90
CA PRO A 453 -5.49 23.60 -22.53
C PRO A 453 -6.17 24.91 -22.12
N THR A 454 -7.26 24.79 -21.38
CA THR A 454 -7.94 25.92 -20.75
C THR A 454 -7.09 26.52 -19.62
N LEU A 455 -7.42 27.73 -19.17
CA LEU A 455 -6.71 28.37 -18.06
C LEU A 455 -6.79 27.53 -16.78
N ASP A 456 -7.97 26.98 -16.47
CA ASP A 456 -8.18 26.12 -15.30
C ASP A 456 -7.32 24.86 -15.37
N GLU A 457 -7.19 24.26 -16.56
CA GLU A 457 -6.32 23.11 -16.78
C GLU A 457 -4.85 23.47 -16.60
N ILE A 458 -4.40 24.61 -17.13
CA ILE A 458 -3.02 25.10 -16.92
C ILE A 458 -2.75 25.30 -15.42
N GLN A 459 -3.66 25.97 -14.71
CA GLN A 459 -3.53 26.20 -13.27
C GLN A 459 -3.54 24.90 -12.46
N SER A 460 -4.33 23.91 -12.87
CA SER A 460 -4.35 22.59 -12.23
C SER A 460 -3.06 21.79 -12.45
N MET A 461 -2.34 22.06 -13.54
CA MET A 461 -1.05 21.43 -13.83
C MET A 461 0.10 22.14 -13.13
N ASN A 462 0.11 23.49 -13.15
CA ASN A 462 1.09 24.30 -12.43
C ASN A 462 0.52 25.70 -12.17
N GLN A 463 0.19 25.99 -10.92
CA GLN A 463 -0.38 27.28 -10.50
C GLN A 463 0.56 28.48 -10.74
N ASN A 464 1.87 28.24 -10.77
CA ASN A 464 2.88 29.29 -10.94
C ASN A 464 3.19 29.57 -12.42
N TYR A 465 2.53 28.90 -13.36
CA TYR A 465 2.82 29.07 -14.78
C TYR A 465 2.09 30.31 -15.33
N SER A 466 2.82 31.42 -15.46
CA SER A 466 2.29 32.72 -15.93
C SER A 466 2.66 33.07 -17.38
N GLU A 467 3.52 32.28 -18.01
CA GLU A 467 4.12 32.58 -19.31
C GLU A 467 3.69 31.51 -20.30
N TYR A 468 2.76 31.79 -21.21
CA TYR A 468 2.72 31.35 -22.63
C TYR A 468 1.31 31.51 -23.19
N LYS A 469 1.19 32.19 -24.35
CA LYS A 469 -0.02 32.16 -25.18
C LYS A 469 0.12 31.02 -26.17
N PHE A 470 -0.67 29.96 -25.98
CA PHE A 470 -0.76 28.89 -26.97
C PHE A 470 -1.63 29.32 -28.16
N PRO A 471 -1.28 28.89 -29.39
CA PRO A 471 -2.22 28.93 -30.50
C PRO A 471 -3.51 28.21 -30.10
N GLN A 472 -4.65 28.71 -30.56
CA GLN A 472 -5.95 28.08 -30.30
C GLN A 472 -6.18 26.93 -31.27
N VAL A 473 -6.10 25.70 -30.78
CA VAL A 473 -6.24 24.44 -31.51
C VAL A 473 -7.43 23.69 -30.91
N LYS A 474 -8.36 23.26 -31.76
CA LYS A 474 -9.50 22.45 -31.33
C LYS A 474 -9.05 21.01 -31.08
N PRO A 475 -9.63 20.31 -30.09
CA PRO A 475 -9.34 18.90 -29.84
C PRO A 475 -9.63 18.05 -31.07
N HIS A 476 -8.73 17.11 -31.35
CA HIS A 476 -8.96 16.10 -32.38
C HIS A 476 -9.82 14.97 -31.80
N PRO A 477 -10.93 14.57 -32.44
CA PRO A 477 -11.76 13.49 -31.92
C PRO A 477 -10.94 12.20 -31.75
N TRP A 478 -10.98 11.61 -30.56
CA TRP A 478 -10.22 10.39 -30.24
C TRP A 478 -10.48 9.25 -31.23
N SER A 479 -11.70 9.12 -31.74
CA SER A 479 -12.06 8.12 -32.76
C SER A 479 -11.31 8.28 -34.08
N LYS A 480 -10.77 9.47 -34.38
CA LYS A 480 -9.96 9.76 -35.57
C LYS A 480 -8.45 9.64 -35.33
N VAL A 481 -8.01 9.60 -34.08
CA VAL A 481 -6.61 9.37 -33.71
C VAL A 481 -6.20 7.92 -33.99
N PHE A 482 -7.11 6.98 -33.69
CA PHE A 482 -6.86 5.55 -33.83
C PHE A 482 -7.40 4.97 -35.14
N ARG A 483 -6.97 3.75 -35.48
CA ARG A 483 -7.45 3.04 -36.67
C ARG A 483 -8.95 2.73 -36.55
N PRO A 484 -9.72 2.69 -37.66
CA PRO A 484 -11.19 2.48 -37.61
C PRO A 484 -11.67 1.21 -36.89
N ARG A 485 -10.83 0.17 -36.77
CA ARG A 485 -11.16 -1.09 -36.08
C ARG A 485 -10.74 -1.12 -34.60
N THR A 486 -10.30 0.01 -34.05
CA THR A 486 -9.90 0.09 -32.64
C THR A 486 -11.15 0.02 -31.75
N PRO A 487 -11.18 -0.83 -30.71
CA PRO A 487 -12.35 -0.93 -29.84
C PRO A 487 -12.70 0.40 -29.17
N GLU A 488 -13.96 0.81 -29.22
CA GLU A 488 -14.41 2.11 -28.65
C GLU A 488 -14.13 2.22 -27.15
N ASN A 489 -14.28 1.13 -26.41
CA ASN A 489 -13.96 1.08 -24.98
C ASN A 489 -12.46 1.24 -24.67
N ALA A 490 -11.56 0.90 -25.62
CA ALA A 490 -10.14 1.18 -25.53
C ALA A 490 -9.84 2.66 -25.75
N ILE A 491 -10.52 3.27 -26.71
CA ILE A 491 -10.44 4.71 -26.98
C ILE A 491 -10.96 5.50 -25.77
N ASP A 492 -12.09 5.08 -25.18
CA ASP A 492 -12.63 5.68 -23.96
C ASP A 492 -11.63 5.59 -22.80
N LEU A 493 -11.03 4.42 -22.56
CA LEU A 493 -10.01 4.26 -21.52
C LEU A 493 -8.81 5.20 -21.73
N VAL A 494 -8.29 5.33 -22.97
CA VAL A 494 -7.22 6.30 -23.28
C VAL A 494 -7.66 7.72 -22.93
N SER A 495 -8.87 8.13 -23.30
CA SER A 495 -9.39 9.47 -23.02
C SER A 495 -9.53 9.77 -21.52
N LYS A 496 -9.73 8.73 -20.69
CA LYS A 496 -9.81 8.86 -19.23
C LYS A 496 -8.43 8.93 -18.55
N PHE A 497 -7.40 8.34 -19.17
CA PHE A 497 -6.01 8.50 -18.72
C PHE A 497 -5.43 9.87 -19.12
N LEU A 498 -5.65 10.27 -20.37
CA LEU A 498 -4.97 11.41 -20.98
C LEU A 498 -5.81 12.69 -20.86
N LYS A 499 -5.79 13.27 -19.66
CA LYS A 499 -6.39 14.58 -19.35
C LYS A 499 -5.34 15.55 -18.83
N TYR A 500 -5.49 16.84 -19.15
CA TYR A 500 -4.61 17.89 -18.64
C TYR A 500 -4.67 17.95 -17.12
N ALA A 501 -5.86 18.16 -16.55
CA ALA A 501 -6.04 18.24 -15.10
C ALA A 501 -5.71 16.91 -14.40
N PRO A 502 -4.62 16.82 -13.60
CA PRO A 502 -4.12 15.56 -13.06
C PRO A 502 -5.14 14.80 -12.21
N ASP A 503 -5.91 15.51 -11.39
CA ASP A 503 -6.89 14.92 -10.47
C ASP A 503 -8.15 14.38 -11.17
N THR A 504 -8.33 14.69 -12.47
CA THR A 504 -9.48 14.22 -13.25
C THR A 504 -9.19 12.92 -14.02
N ARG A 505 -7.94 12.47 -14.00
CA ARG A 505 -7.50 11.21 -14.62
C ARG A 505 -8.09 10.03 -13.83
N ILE A 506 -8.47 8.98 -14.54
CA ILE A 506 -9.02 7.77 -13.91
C ILE A 506 -7.99 7.12 -12.98
N LYS A 507 -8.42 6.69 -11.78
CA LYS A 507 -7.51 5.97 -10.87
C LYS A 507 -7.22 4.57 -11.39
N PRO A 508 -6.04 3.98 -11.11
CA PRO A 508 -5.66 2.69 -11.69
C PRO A 508 -6.67 1.55 -11.41
N LEU A 509 -7.20 1.41 -10.18
CA LEU A 509 -8.23 0.39 -9.91
C LEU A 509 -9.60 0.71 -10.50
N GLU A 510 -9.95 1.99 -10.67
CA GLU A 510 -11.17 2.36 -11.40
C GLU A 510 -11.04 1.97 -12.87
N ALA A 511 -9.85 2.14 -13.47
CA ALA A 511 -9.55 1.65 -14.81
C ALA A 511 -9.68 0.12 -14.89
N CYS A 512 -9.09 -0.63 -13.95
CA CYS A 512 -9.24 -2.09 -13.88
C CYS A 512 -10.70 -2.56 -13.82
N ALA A 513 -11.64 -1.73 -13.36
CA ALA A 513 -13.07 -2.04 -13.28
C ALA A 513 -13.88 -1.62 -14.52
N MET A 514 -13.24 -1.04 -15.54
CA MET A 514 -13.94 -0.62 -16.77
C MET A 514 -14.38 -1.81 -17.64
N PRO A 515 -15.45 -1.66 -18.46
CA PRO A 515 -16.01 -2.73 -19.29
C PRO A 515 -15.04 -3.35 -20.31
N ILE A 516 -14.00 -2.62 -20.71
CA ILE A 516 -12.96 -3.14 -21.61
C ILE A 516 -12.29 -4.41 -21.07
N PHE A 517 -12.23 -4.56 -19.74
CA PHE A 517 -11.63 -5.70 -19.06
C PHE A 517 -12.63 -6.79 -18.69
N ASP A 518 -13.90 -6.70 -19.09
CA ASP A 518 -14.91 -7.72 -18.77
C ASP A 518 -14.55 -9.10 -19.34
N GLU A 519 -13.95 -9.15 -20.54
CA GLU A 519 -13.40 -10.38 -21.13
C GLU A 519 -12.36 -11.05 -20.23
N LEU A 520 -11.58 -10.28 -19.45
CA LEU A 520 -10.61 -10.84 -18.52
C LEU A 520 -11.27 -11.54 -17.32
N ARG A 521 -12.50 -11.16 -16.99
CA ARG A 521 -13.28 -11.68 -15.86
C ARG A 521 -14.14 -12.89 -16.23
N ASP A 522 -14.14 -13.30 -17.49
CA ASP A 522 -14.82 -14.49 -17.95
C ASP A 522 -14.06 -15.76 -17.50
N PRO A 523 -14.69 -16.68 -16.73
CA PRO A 523 -14.03 -17.91 -16.27
C PRO A 523 -13.64 -18.86 -17.42
N SER A 524 -14.25 -18.70 -18.60
CA SER A 524 -13.94 -19.47 -19.80
C SER A 524 -12.74 -18.92 -20.57
N LEU A 525 -12.20 -17.74 -20.23
CA LEU A 525 -11.08 -17.13 -20.92
C LEU A 525 -9.88 -18.08 -20.94
N ARG A 526 -9.28 -18.25 -22.13
CA ARG A 526 -8.04 -18.99 -22.34
C ARG A 526 -7.10 -18.18 -23.22
N LEU A 527 -5.81 -18.24 -22.90
CA LEU A 527 -4.73 -17.71 -23.71
C LEU A 527 -4.46 -18.64 -24.91
N PRO A 528 -3.63 -18.23 -25.89
CA PRO A 528 -3.17 -19.15 -26.94
C PRO A 528 -2.61 -20.46 -26.37
N ALA A 529 -2.72 -21.54 -27.15
CA ALA A 529 -2.43 -22.90 -26.69
C ALA A 529 -3.27 -23.37 -25.48
N ASN A 530 -4.46 -22.77 -25.28
CA ASN A 530 -5.44 -23.16 -24.26
C ASN A 530 -4.92 -23.01 -22.80
N GLN A 531 -3.96 -22.12 -22.58
CA GLN A 531 -3.41 -21.85 -21.25
C GLN A 531 -4.34 -20.97 -20.42
N PRO A 532 -4.38 -21.12 -19.08
CA PRO A 532 -5.09 -20.18 -18.22
C PRO A 532 -4.43 -18.80 -18.22
N PRO A 533 -5.18 -17.71 -18.01
CA PRO A 533 -4.59 -16.39 -17.79
C PRO A 533 -3.73 -16.36 -16.51
N PRO A 534 -2.78 -15.41 -16.39
CA PRO A 534 -2.06 -15.21 -15.14
C PRO A 534 -3.04 -14.84 -14.00
N PRO A 535 -2.63 -14.92 -12.72
CA PRO A 535 -3.43 -14.41 -11.62
C PRO A 535 -3.80 -12.92 -11.80
N LEU A 536 -5.09 -12.64 -11.97
CA LEU A 536 -5.61 -11.28 -12.15
C LEU A 536 -6.40 -10.77 -10.94
N PHE A 537 -6.98 -11.66 -10.14
CA PHE A 537 -7.94 -11.34 -9.07
C PHE A 537 -7.43 -11.61 -7.66
N ASP A 538 -6.15 -12.00 -7.54
CA ASP A 538 -5.41 -12.24 -6.29
C ASP A 538 -5.03 -10.92 -5.59
N PHE A 539 -5.95 -9.97 -5.53
CA PHE A 539 -5.74 -8.66 -4.91
C PHE A 539 -5.41 -8.81 -3.43
N LYS A 540 -4.33 -8.14 -2.99
CA LYS A 540 -3.98 -8.04 -1.58
C LYS A 540 -4.91 -7.06 -0.85
N PRO A 541 -5.12 -7.22 0.47
CA PRO A 541 -5.92 -6.28 1.26
C PRO A 541 -5.49 -4.82 1.08
N GLN A 542 -4.18 -4.56 1.02
CA GLN A 542 -3.61 -3.21 0.82
C GLN A 542 -3.93 -2.62 -0.56
N GLU A 543 -4.17 -3.44 -1.58
CA GLU A 543 -4.59 -2.96 -2.91
C GLU A 543 -6.04 -2.45 -2.86
N LEU A 544 -6.90 -3.05 -2.03
CA LEU A 544 -8.34 -2.82 -2.05
C LEU A 544 -8.84 -1.92 -0.92
N PHE A 545 -8.06 -1.75 0.16
CA PHE A 545 -8.51 -1.19 1.45
C PHE A 545 -9.38 0.07 1.31
N GLU A 546 -8.89 1.09 0.60
CA GLU A 546 -9.55 2.40 0.50
C GLU A 546 -10.79 2.41 -0.42
N HIS A 547 -10.96 1.40 -1.27
CA HIS A 547 -11.94 1.42 -2.37
C HIS A 547 -13.36 1.00 -1.94
N PRO A 548 -14.42 1.58 -2.55
CA PRO A 548 -15.81 1.23 -2.22
C PRO A 548 -16.13 -0.24 -2.55
N GLN A 549 -17.06 -0.84 -1.82
CA GLN A 549 -17.46 -2.23 -2.04
C GLN A 549 -17.99 -2.46 -3.47
N SER A 550 -18.64 -1.45 -4.05
CA SER A 550 -19.09 -1.49 -5.46
C SER A 550 -17.93 -1.64 -6.45
N LEU A 551 -16.77 -1.03 -6.19
CA LEU A 551 -15.58 -1.19 -7.02
C LEU A 551 -14.96 -2.57 -6.81
N LYS A 552 -14.81 -3.00 -5.54
CA LYS A 552 -14.30 -4.34 -5.20
C LYS A 552 -15.12 -5.46 -5.85
N ALA A 553 -16.45 -5.32 -5.84
CA ALA A 553 -17.36 -6.27 -6.47
C ALA A 553 -17.20 -6.35 -8.00
N LYS A 554 -16.84 -5.25 -8.66
CA LYS A 554 -16.51 -5.25 -10.10
C LYS A 554 -15.12 -5.83 -10.39
N LEU A 555 -14.16 -5.66 -9.49
CA LEU A 555 -12.79 -6.13 -9.67
C LEU A 555 -12.66 -7.64 -9.49
N ILE A 556 -13.34 -8.20 -8.47
CA ILE A 556 -13.26 -9.62 -8.13
C ILE A 556 -14.54 -10.33 -8.59
N PRO A 557 -14.47 -11.18 -9.63
CA PRO A 557 -15.62 -11.94 -10.11
C PRO A 557 -16.15 -12.92 -9.05
N ASP A 558 -17.45 -13.21 -9.08
CA ASP A 558 -18.08 -14.08 -8.07
C ASP A 558 -17.57 -15.52 -8.13
N TRP A 559 -17.26 -16.04 -9.32
CA TRP A 559 -16.65 -17.37 -9.47
C TRP A 559 -15.29 -17.47 -8.78
N TYR A 560 -14.51 -16.39 -8.73
CA TYR A 560 -13.21 -16.37 -8.07
C TYR A 560 -13.37 -16.42 -6.55
N LYS A 561 -14.36 -15.70 -6.00
CA LYS A 561 -14.69 -15.72 -4.56
C LYS A 561 -15.17 -17.11 -4.13
N ALA A 562 -16.01 -17.74 -4.95
CA ALA A 562 -16.54 -19.07 -4.68
C ALA A 562 -15.46 -20.16 -4.66
N GLY A 563 -14.40 -20.00 -5.47
CA GLY A 563 -13.27 -20.93 -5.49
C GLY A 563 -12.26 -20.78 -4.35
N GLN A 564 -12.41 -19.78 -3.48
CA GLN A 564 -11.57 -19.57 -2.28
C GLN A 564 -12.23 -20.05 -0.98
N GLN A 565 -13.52 -20.42 -1.03
CA GLN A 565 -14.27 -21.05 0.07
C GLN A 565 -14.14 -22.56 -0.02
#